data_AF-X0TYS3-F1
#
_entry.id   AF-X0TYS3-F1
#
_cell.length_a   1.000
_cell.length_b   1.000
_cell.length_c   1.000
_cell.angle_alpha   90.00
_cell.angle_beta   90.00
_cell.angle_gamma   90.00
#
_symmetry.space_group_name_H-M   'P 1'
#
loop_
_entity.id
_entity.type
_entity.pdbx_description
1 polymer ?
#
loop_
_entity_poly.entity_id
_entity_poly.type
_entity_poly.pdbx_seq_one_letter_code
_entity_poly.pdbx_strand_id
1 'polypeptide(L)'
;ADVGIFGTLMDAWQRPIDDVGAAGRDKGQGAKYVLLPVGYTGPVPPNAMVYRQRTHNGFAILRPIIKDSSKENLQKAADYVKKMKIYPLGQKPKTNYVDLYGKLLEMTPVLDKNIYKEIHEMINEEPVETYNLGIMGLLAKVGVRKGEPFKPSAELEAIHGKAAPEALGYMIDEYHRVLNPPFFKGKKWSSLMPPGANETDWSYEFPTHFDYHARGALYYAIIS
;
A
#
# COMPACT_ATOMS: atom_id res chain seq x y z
N ALA A 1 -23.86 -0.76 16.59
CA ALA A 1 -23.40 -2.04 16.02
C ALA A 1 -22.35 -2.60 16.94
N ASP A 2 -22.37 -3.89 17.26
CA ASP A 2 -21.43 -4.52 18.19
C ASP A 2 -20.04 -4.79 17.56
N VAL A 3 -19.84 -4.35 16.32
CA VAL A 3 -18.61 -4.48 15.55
C VAL A 3 -18.22 -3.10 15.05
N GLY A 4 -17.02 -2.64 15.43
CA GLY A 4 -16.39 -1.46 14.85
C GLY A 4 -15.54 -1.83 13.64
N ILE A 5 -15.16 -0.84 12.84
CA ILE A 5 -14.11 -0.99 11.81
C ILE A 5 -13.00 0.02 12.11
N PHE A 6 -11.78 -0.40 11.84
CA PHE A 6 -10.61 0.46 11.79
C PHE A 6 -9.73 0.07 10.61
N GLY A 7 -9.24 1.04 9.87
CA GLY A 7 -8.34 0.82 8.76
C GLY A 7 -8.23 2.06 7.90
N THR A 8 -7.54 1.92 6.77
CA THR A 8 -7.18 3.05 5.92
C THR A 8 -7.38 2.67 4.47
N LEU A 9 -7.88 3.64 3.67
CA LEU A 9 -7.86 3.57 2.21
C LEU A 9 -6.48 4.03 1.74
N MET A 10 -5.84 3.28 0.85
CA MET A 10 -4.49 3.58 0.39
C MET A 10 -4.40 3.55 -1.13
N ASP A 11 -3.47 4.34 -1.65
CA ASP A 11 -3.15 4.35 -3.07
C ASP A 11 -2.19 3.20 -3.44
N ALA A 12 -1.85 3.05 -4.73
CA ALA A 12 -1.01 1.95 -5.21
C ALA A 12 0.39 1.91 -4.57
N TRP A 13 0.85 3.02 -3.99
CA TRP A 13 2.15 3.13 -3.36
C TRP A 13 2.07 3.06 -1.83
N GLN A 14 0.95 2.59 -1.28
CA GLN A 14 0.69 2.54 0.17
C GLN A 14 0.69 3.92 0.85
N ARG A 15 0.32 5.00 0.14
CA ARG A 15 0.07 6.30 0.77
C ARG A 15 -1.36 6.36 1.31
N PRO A 16 -1.58 6.75 2.57
CA PRO A 16 -2.92 6.94 3.12
C PRO A 16 -3.74 7.97 2.32
N ILE A 17 -5.00 7.63 2.05
CA ILE A 17 -6.00 8.52 1.42
C ILE A 17 -6.95 9.04 2.49
N ASP A 18 -7.51 8.14 3.31
CA ASP A 18 -8.33 8.47 4.49
C ASP A 18 -8.49 7.24 5.38
N ASP A 19 -8.77 7.49 6.65
CA ASP A 19 -9.14 6.45 7.59
C ASP A 19 -10.63 6.09 7.49
N VAL A 20 -10.93 4.84 7.83
CA VAL A 20 -12.26 4.27 7.88
C VAL A 20 -12.59 3.86 9.30
N GLY A 21 -13.74 4.29 9.79
CA GLY A 21 -14.26 3.95 11.11
C GLY A 21 -14.12 5.10 12.11
N ALA A 22 -13.90 4.76 13.38
CA ALA A 22 -13.95 5.75 14.47
C ALA A 22 -12.96 6.92 14.29
N ALA A 23 -11.75 6.64 13.80
CA ALA A 23 -10.73 7.64 13.50
C ALA A 23 -11.01 8.42 12.21
N GLY A 24 -11.68 7.78 11.24
CA GLY A 24 -12.03 8.36 9.95
C GLY A 24 -12.99 9.53 10.01
N ARG A 25 -13.22 10.14 8.85
CA ARG A 25 -14.24 11.19 8.69
C ARG A 25 -15.67 10.67 8.88
N ASP A 26 -15.89 9.36 8.69
CA ASP A 26 -17.19 8.73 8.92
C ASP A 26 -17.51 8.48 10.40
N LYS A 27 -16.52 8.63 11.30
CA LYS A 27 -16.69 8.48 12.75
C LYS A 27 -17.34 7.16 13.17
N GLY A 28 -17.14 6.10 12.37
CA GLY A 28 -17.72 4.77 12.58
C GLY A 28 -19.21 4.67 12.26
N GLN A 29 -19.81 5.71 11.68
CA GLN A 29 -21.22 5.72 11.26
C GLN A 29 -21.41 5.15 9.85
N GLY A 30 -20.31 4.90 9.13
CA GLY A 30 -20.31 4.47 7.73
C GLY A 30 -20.49 5.65 6.77
N ALA A 31 -19.90 5.54 5.59
CA ALA A 31 -19.98 6.56 4.55
C ALA A 31 -19.91 5.94 3.15
N LYS A 32 -20.27 6.75 2.15
CA LYS A 32 -19.98 6.43 0.75
C LYS A 32 -18.68 7.14 0.36
N TYR A 33 -17.61 6.37 0.25
CA TYR A 33 -16.31 6.81 -0.26
C TYR A 33 -16.35 6.72 -1.79
N VAL A 34 -15.99 7.81 -2.48
CA VAL A 34 -15.96 7.88 -3.94
C VAL A 34 -14.54 8.23 -4.36
N LEU A 35 -13.85 7.24 -4.91
CA LEU A 35 -12.50 7.34 -5.44
C LEU A 35 -12.61 7.68 -6.93
N LEU A 36 -12.05 8.83 -7.33
CA LEU A 36 -12.14 9.35 -8.70
C LEU A 36 -10.76 9.45 -9.34
N PRO A 37 -10.60 9.13 -10.63
CA PRO A 37 -9.36 9.42 -11.34
C PRO A 37 -9.17 10.93 -11.51
N VAL A 38 -7.93 11.34 -11.78
CA VAL A 38 -7.62 12.72 -12.17
C VAL A 38 -8.44 13.11 -13.41
N GLY A 39 -9.02 14.32 -13.40
CA GLY A 39 -9.78 14.85 -14.53
C GLY A 39 -11.23 14.36 -14.65
N TYR A 40 -11.74 13.54 -13.72
CA TYR A 40 -13.15 13.16 -13.72
C TYR A 40 -14.09 14.37 -13.52
N THR A 41 -15.01 14.57 -14.47
CA THR A 41 -16.01 15.67 -14.47
C THR A 41 -17.46 15.17 -14.42
N GLY A 42 -17.67 13.86 -14.26
CA GLY A 42 -19.00 13.27 -14.19
C GLY A 42 -19.73 13.51 -12.86
N PRO A 43 -20.98 13.04 -12.74
CA PRO A 43 -21.79 13.25 -11.56
C PRO A 43 -21.28 12.43 -10.36
N VAL A 44 -21.41 13.00 -9.16
CA VAL A 44 -21.05 12.36 -7.89
C VAL A 44 -22.27 12.30 -6.97
N PRO A 45 -22.51 11.17 -6.27
CA PRO A 45 -23.62 11.07 -5.32
C PRO A 45 -23.56 12.15 -4.24
N PRO A 46 -24.71 12.72 -3.84
CA PRO A 46 -24.74 13.68 -2.73
C PRO A 46 -24.25 13.02 -1.43
N ASN A 47 -23.64 13.82 -0.56
CA ASN A 47 -23.11 13.41 0.75
C ASN A 47 -22.03 12.31 0.70
N ALA A 48 -21.42 12.09 -0.46
CA ALA A 48 -20.27 11.20 -0.59
C ALA A 48 -18.97 11.90 -0.14
N MET A 49 -18.07 11.11 0.44
CA MET A 49 -16.69 11.53 0.70
C MET A 49 -15.88 11.30 -0.56
N VAL A 50 -15.48 12.37 -1.23
CA VAL A 50 -14.84 12.31 -2.56
C VAL A 50 -13.33 12.45 -2.43
N TYR A 51 -12.59 11.57 -3.10
CA TYR A 51 -11.13 11.57 -3.13
C TYR A 51 -10.65 11.43 -4.57
N ARG A 52 -9.81 12.38 -5.01
CA ARG A 52 -9.16 12.29 -6.32
C ARG A 52 -7.86 11.51 -6.16
N GLN A 53 -7.77 10.39 -6.85
CA GLN A 53 -6.67 9.44 -6.76
C GLN A 53 -5.48 9.94 -7.57
N ARG A 54 -4.28 9.73 -7.02
CA ARG A 54 -3.00 9.99 -7.71
C ARG A 54 -2.56 8.78 -8.55
N THR A 55 -3.09 7.61 -8.24
CA THR A 55 -2.84 6.31 -8.87
C THR A 55 -4.13 5.76 -9.48
N HIS A 56 -4.00 4.78 -10.37
CA HIS A 56 -5.14 4.04 -10.93
C HIS A 56 -5.58 2.93 -9.99
N ASN A 57 -4.63 2.22 -9.38
CA ASN A 57 -4.91 1.19 -8.39
C ASN A 57 -4.78 1.72 -6.96
N GLY A 58 -5.23 0.89 -6.02
CA GLY A 58 -5.18 1.13 -4.59
C GLY A 58 -5.84 -0.03 -3.85
N PHE A 59 -5.77 0.01 -2.54
CA PHE A 59 -6.34 -1.04 -1.69
C PHE A 59 -6.82 -0.45 -0.35
N ALA A 60 -7.53 -1.26 0.42
CA ALA A 60 -7.96 -0.90 1.75
C ALA A 60 -7.75 -2.09 2.67
N ILE A 61 -7.11 -1.87 3.83
CA ILE A 61 -6.97 -2.88 4.86
C ILE A 61 -7.81 -2.45 6.05
N LEU A 62 -8.89 -3.20 6.26
CA LEU A 62 -9.93 -2.90 7.23
C LEU A 62 -10.05 -4.04 8.23
N ARG A 63 -9.99 -3.69 9.51
CA ARG A 63 -10.01 -4.62 10.63
C ARG A 63 -11.30 -4.46 11.42
N PRO A 64 -12.14 -5.50 11.51
CA PRO A 64 -13.23 -5.56 12.46
C PRO A 64 -12.71 -5.52 13.89
N ILE A 65 -13.23 -4.59 14.68
CA ILE A 65 -12.98 -4.50 16.12
C ILE A 65 -14.11 -5.26 16.82
N ILE A 66 -13.75 -6.38 17.44
CA ILE A 66 -14.63 -7.26 18.20
C ILE A 66 -14.08 -7.48 19.60
N LYS A 67 -14.97 -7.84 20.54
CA LYS A 67 -14.63 -8.01 21.96
C LYS A 67 -13.63 -9.14 22.21
N ASP A 68 -13.80 -10.27 21.52
CA ASP A 68 -12.97 -11.46 21.64
C ASP A 68 -13.06 -12.31 20.36
N SER A 69 -12.25 -13.38 20.29
CA SER A 69 -12.21 -14.32 19.18
C SER A 69 -13.17 -15.51 19.33
N SER A 70 -14.25 -15.38 20.10
CA SER A 70 -15.29 -16.42 20.16
C SER A 70 -15.92 -16.64 18.79
N LYS A 71 -16.42 -17.86 18.55
CA LYS A 71 -17.09 -18.20 17.28
C LYS A 71 -18.22 -17.23 16.95
N GLU A 72 -18.98 -16.80 17.96
CA GLU A 72 -20.06 -15.84 17.80
C GLU A 72 -19.55 -14.48 17.31
N ASN A 73 -18.51 -13.93 17.93
CA ASN A 73 -17.98 -12.62 17.56
C ASN A 73 -17.26 -12.64 16.20
N LEU A 74 -16.58 -13.73 15.86
CA LEU A 74 -16.01 -13.93 14.52
C LEU A 74 -17.11 -13.96 13.44
N GLN A 75 -18.24 -14.63 13.71
CA GLN A 75 -19.38 -14.64 12.80
C GLN A 75 -19.99 -13.23 12.64
N LYS A 76 -20.16 -12.48 13.74
CA LYS A 76 -20.62 -11.09 13.69
C LYS A 76 -19.70 -10.20 12.84
N ALA A 77 -18.38 -10.36 12.97
CA ALA A 77 -17.40 -9.64 12.16
C ALA A 77 -17.54 -9.98 10.67
N ALA A 78 -17.62 -11.27 10.32
CA ALA A 78 -17.79 -11.73 8.94
C ALA A 78 -19.08 -11.19 8.31
N ASP A 79 -20.19 -11.24 9.05
CA ASP A 79 -21.49 -10.72 8.57
C ASP A 79 -21.49 -9.19 8.46
N TYR A 80 -20.77 -8.49 9.32
CA TYR A 80 -20.60 -7.05 9.22
C TYR A 80 -19.80 -6.65 7.98
N VAL A 81 -18.64 -7.29 7.73
CA VAL A 81 -17.79 -7.01 6.56
C VAL A 81 -18.56 -7.30 5.26
N LYS A 82 -19.42 -8.32 5.23
CA LYS A 82 -20.28 -8.63 4.06
C LYS A 82 -21.34 -7.57 3.73
N LYS A 83 -21.54 -6.56 4.60
CA LYS A 83 -22.41 -5.41 4.31
C LYS A 83 -21.70 -4.31 3.53
N MET A 84 -20.37 -4.34 3.47
CA MET A 84 -19.59 -3.38 2.71
C MET A 84 -19.90 -3.50 1.21
N LYS A 85 -19.71 -2.42 0.45
CA LYS A 85 -20.02 -2.42 -0.98
C LYS A 85 -18.91 -1.71 -1.72
N ILE A 86 -18.21 -2.47 -2.57
CA ILE A 86 -17.21 -1.99 -3.51
C ILE A 86 -17.76 -2.25 -4.91
N TYR A 87 -17.88 -1.19 -5.72
CA TYR A 87 -18.46 -1.24 -7.06
C TYR A 87 -18.09 0.01 -7.87
N PRO A 88 -18.09 -0.06 -9.21
CA PRO A 88 -17.85 1.11 -10.06
C PRO A 88 -18.92 2.19 -9.89
N LEU A 89 -18.50 3.46 -9.93
CA LEU A 89 -19.41 4.60 -9.82
C LEU A 89 -20.49 4.56 -10.91
N GLY A 90 -21.75 4.80 -10.54
CA GLY A 90 -22.90 4.78 -11.45
C GLY A 90 -23.50 3.40 -11.71
N GLN A 91 -22.88 2.32 -11.23
CA GLN A 91 -23.41 0.96 -11.38
C GLN A 91 -24.20 0.50 -10.14
N LYS A 92 -25.04 -0.54 -10.31
CA LYS A 92 -25.70 -1.19 -9.18
C LYS A 92 -24.64 -1.83 -8.27
N PRO A 93 -24.72 -1.65 -6.93
CA PRO A 93 -23.73 -2.25 -6.04
C PRO A 93 -23.70 -3.77 -6.15
N LYS A 94 -22.54 -4.31 -6.56
CA LYS A 94 -22.25 -5.73 -6.57
C LYS A 94 -20.80 -5.92 -6.14
N THR A 95 -20.60 -6.63 -5.03
CA THR A 95 -19.27 -6.89 -4.46
C THR A 95 -18.98 -8.38 -4.52
N ASN A 96 -17.78 -8.72 -4.98
CA ASN A 96 -17.29 -10.08 -4.97
C ASN A 96 -16.60 -10.33 -3.63
N TYR A 97 -17.10 -11.28 -2.87
CA TYR A 97 -16.52 -11.68 -1.60
C TYR A 97 -15.72 -12.97 -1.79
N VAL A 98 -14.47 -12.95 -1.33
CA VAL A 98 -13.60 -14.12 -1.32
C VAL A 98 -13.24 -14.39 0.13
N ASP A 99 -13.61 -15.58 0.62
CA ASP A 99 -13.25 -16.03 1.97
C ASP A 99 -11.91 -16.76 1.92
N LEU A 100 -10.94 -16.24 2.68
CA LEU A 100 -9.60 -16.78 2.77
C LEU A 100 -9.32 -17.41 4.15
N TYR A 101 -10.33 -17.58 5.00
CA TYR A 101 -10.13 -18.19 6.31
C TYR A 101 -9.52 -19.59 6.20
N GLY A 102 -8.39 -19.81 6.90
CA GLY A 102 -7.65 -21.07 6.85
C GLY A 102 -6.92 -21.35 5.52
N LYS A 103 -6.81 -20.35 4.63
CA LYS A 103 -5.99 -20.44 3.41
C LYS A 103 -4.67 -19.72 3.63
N LEU A 104 -3.57 -20.37 3.25
CA LEU A 104 -2.28 -19.71 3.14
C LEU A 104 -2.31 -18.83 1.89
N LEU A 105 -2.24 -17.52 2.10
CA LEU A 105 -2.02 -16.55 1.04
C LEU A 105 -0.67 -15.88 1.33
N GLU A 106 0.34 -16.24 0.54
CA GLU A 106 1.64 -15.57 0.59
C GLU A 106 1.57 -14.31 -0.28
N MET A 107 1.84 -13.15 0.32
CA MET A 107 1.82 -11.85 -0.35
C MET A 107 3.15 -11.10 -0.20
N THR A 108 4.17 -11.73 0.37
CA THR A 108 5.51 -11.15 0.50
C THR A 108 6.14 -11.05 -0.89
N PRO A 109 6.55 -9.85 -1.36
CA PRO A 109 7.29 -9.72 -2.60
C PRO A 109 8.57 -10.56 -2.57
N VAL A 110 8.83 -11.27 -3.67
CA VAL A 110 10.05 -12.08 -3.80
C VAL A 110 11.10 -11.25 -4.52
N LEU A 111 12.14 -10.84 -3.80
CA LEU A 111 13.25 -10.07 -4.36
C LEU A 111 14.27 -10.97 -5.05
N ASP A 112 13.84 -11.61 -6.13
CA ASP A 112 14.69 -12.31 -7.09
C ASP A 112 14.70 -11.57 -8.44
N LYS A 113 15.27 -12.19 -9.48
CA LYS A 113 15.35 -11.57 -10.82
C LYS A 113 13.99 -11.12 -11.38
N ASN A 114 12.88 -11.73 -10.96
CA ASN A 114 11.54 -11.42 -11.45
C ASN A 114 11.03 -10.07 -10.93
N ILE A 115 11.61 -9.52 -9.85
CA ILE A 115 11.18 -8.22 -9.31
C ILE A 115 11.25 -7.10 -10.37
N TYR A 116 12.20 -7.15 -11.30
CA TYR A 116 12.31 -6.15 -12.36
C TYR A 116 11.16 -6.23 -13.38
N LYS A 117 10.61 -7.44 -13.59
CA LYS A 117 9.39 -7.63 -14.37
C LYS A 117 8.18 -7.08 -13.63
N GLU A 118 8.07 -7.33 -12.32
CA GLU A 118 6.98 -6.81 -11.50
C GLU A 118 7.03 -5.27 -11.40
N ILE A 119 8.22 -4.68 -11.25
CA ILE A 119 8.42 -3.23 -11.34
C ILE A 119 7.99 -2.72 -12.70
N HIS A 120 8.36 -3.41 -13.80
CA HIS A 120 7.92 -3.05 -15.14
C HIS A 120 6.40 -3.08 -15.29
N GLU A 121 5.73 -4.09 -14.77
CA GLU A 121 4.26 -4.19 -14.75
C GLU A 121 3.66 -3.01 -13.97
N MET A 122 4.13 -2.77 -12.75
CA MET A 122 3.65 -1.71 -11.87
C MET A 122 3.79 -0.31 -12.50
N ILE A 123 4.95 0.01 -13.08
CA ILE A 123 5.13 1.31 -13.75
C ILE A 123 4.28 1.45 -15.00
N ASN A 124 3.79 0.36 -15.61
CA ASN A 124 2.91 0.42 -16.76
C ASN A 124 1.46 0.67 -16.37
N GLU A 125 1.02 0.13 -15.23
CA GLU A 125 -0.32 0.31 -14.70
C GLU A 125 -0.55 1.71 -14.12
N GLU A 126 0.49 2.32 -13.53
CA GLU A 126 0.36 3.58 -12.79
C GLU A 126 0.83 4.82 -13.56
N PRO A 127 0.29 6.02 -13.27
CA PRO A 127 0.84 7.27 -13.79
C PRO A 127 2.21 7.57 -13.15
N VAL A 128 3.09 8.24 -13.92
CA VAL A 128 4.41 8.64 -13.43
C VAL A 128 4.30 10.01 -12.76
N GLU A 129 4.55 10.05 -11.45
CA GLU A 129 4.63 11.31 -10.71
C GLU A 129 5.97 12.01 -10.98
N THR A 130 5.96 13.35 -11.05
CA THR A 130 7.13 14.14 -11.48
C THR A 130 8.38 13.87 -10.64
N TYR A 131 8.23 13.67 -9.33
CA TYR A 131 9.35 13.39 -8.43
C TYR A 131 9.99 12.01 -8.68
N ASN A 132 9.29 11.09 -9.34
CA ASN A 132 9.81 9.77 -9.70
C ASN A 132 10.60 9.77 -11.03
N LEU A 133 10.65 10.87 -11.79
CA LEU A 133 11.34 10.89 -13.10
C LEU A 133 12.83 10.53 -13.00
N GLY A 134 13.50 10.88 -11.90
CA GLY A 134 14.88 10.47 -11.63
C GLY A 134 15.01 8.94 -11.51
N ILE A 135 14.13 8.32 -10.72
CA ILE A 135 14.08 6.86 -10.55
C ILE A 135 13.73 6.17 -11.87
N MET A 136 12.78 6.71 -12.65
CA MET A 136 12.45 6.19 -13.97
C MET A 136 13.66 6.20 -14.92
N GLY A 137 14.52 7.22 -14.83
CA GLY A 137 15.78 7.27 -15.58
C GLY A 137 16.77 6.18 -15.16
N LEU A 138 16.84 5.85 -13.87
CA LEU A 138 17.66 4.75 -13.35
C LEU A 138 17.12 3.39 -13.79
N LEU A 139 15.80 3.17 -13.70
CA LEU A 139 15.14 1.95 -14.19
C LEU A 139 15.40 1.73 -15.69
N ALA A 140 15.38 2.81 -16.46
CA ALA A 140 15.64 2.78 -17.89
C ALA A 140 17.07 2.32 -18.25
N LYS A 141 18.04 2.45 -17.33
CA LYS A 141 19.41 1.92 -17.48
C LYS A 141 19.50 0.41 -17.24
N VAL A 142 18.55 -0.16 -16.51
CA VAL A 142 18.46 -1.60 -16.22
C VAL A 142 17.35 -2.27 -17.02
N GLY A 143 16.96 -1.69 -18.17
CA GLY A 143 16.02 -2.27 -19.12
C GLY A 143 14.54 -2.17 -18.74
N VAL A 144 14.20 -1.41 -17.70
CA VAL A 144 12.82 -1.21 -17.25
C VAL A 144 12.31 0.16 -17.71
N ARG A 145 11.38 0.17 -18.67
CA ARG A 145 10.83 1.39 -19.28
C ARG A 145 9.31 1.30 -19.40
N LYS A 146 8.60 2.34 -18.96
CA LYS A 146 7.15 2.44 -19.12
C LYS A 146 6.82 2.56 -20.61
N GLY A 147 5.83 1.80 -21.07
CA GLY A 147 5.34 1.79 -22.44
C GLY A 147 6.17 0.95 -23.42
N GLU A 148 7.32 0.42 -23.00
CA GLU A 148 8.16 -0.44 -23.84
C GLU A 148 8.09 -1.90 -23.37
N PRO A 149 8.30 -2.90 -24.25
CA PRO A 149 8.38 -4.29 -23.83
C PRO A 149 9.55 -4.56 -22.87
N PHE A 150 9.32 -5.34 -21.81
CA PHE A 150 10.40 -5.84 -20.95
C PHE A 150 11.05 -7.08 -21.58
N LYS A 151 12.20 -6.89 -22.23
CA LYS A 151 12.98 -7.95 -22.90
C LYS A 151 14.48 -7.78 -22.58
N PRO A 152 14.90 -8.01 -21.33
CA PRO A 152 16.32 -7.90 -20.96
C PRO A 152 17.17 -8.93 -21.74
N SER A 153 18.43 -8.60 -22.00
CA SER A 153 19.40 -9.57 -22.51
C SER A 153 19.74 -10.58 -21.42
N ALA A 154 20.27 -11.75 -21.80
CA ALA A 154 20.73 -12.75 -20.83
C ALA A 154 21.77 -12.19 -19.83
N GLU A 155 22.62 -11.26 -20.29
CA GLU A 155 23.57 -10.56 -19.42
C GLU A 155 22.84 -9.68 -18.38
N LEU A 156 21.85 -8.91 -18.80
CA LEU A 156 21.09 -8.03 -17.92
C LEU A 156 20.22 -8.83 -16.93
N GLU A 157 19.62 -9.94 -17.37
CA GLU A 157 18.93 -10.88 -16.47
C GLU A 157 19.85 -11.45 -15.39
N ALA A 158 21.11 -11.74 -15.74
CA ALA A 158 22.10 -12.21 -14.78
C ALA A 158 22.48 -11.11 -13.76
N ILE A 159 22.52 -9.85 -14.17
CA ILE A 159 22.71 -8.70 -13.27
C ILE A 159 21.50 -8.57 -12.33
N HIS A 160 20.28 -8.60 -12.87
CA HIS A 160 19.04 -8.54 -12.09
C HIS A 160 19.00 -9.62 -11.00
N GLY A 161 19.36 -10.87 -11.36
CA GLY A 161 19.36 -11.99 -10.40
C GLY A 161 20.39 -11.88 -9.28
N LYS A 162 21.44 -11.08 -9.44
CA LYS A 162 22.40 -10.78 -8.37
C LYS A 162 21.96 -9.58 -7.53
N ALA A 163 21.47 -8.53 -8.20
CA ALA A 163 21.13 -7.27 -7.56
C ALA A 163 19.86 -7.36 -6.68
N ALA A 164 18.86 -8.16 -7.07
CA ALA A 164 17.62 -8.25 -6.30
C ALA A 164 17.81 -8.85 -4.88
N PRO A 165 18.53 -9.98 -4.69
CA PRO A 165 18.85 -10.47 -3.35
C PRO A 165 19.75 -9.52 -2.54
N GLU A 166 20.64 -8.78 -3.20
CA GLU A 166 21.46 -7.75 -2.55
C GLU A 166 20.60 -6.60 -2.01
N ALA A 167 19.64 -6.12 -2.82
CA ALA A 167 18.68 -5.10 -2.41
C ALA A 167 17.80 -5.57 -1.23
N LEU A 168 17.42 -6.85 -1.19
CA LEU A 168 16.75 -7.44 -0.03
C LEU A 168 17.62 -7.37 1.23
N GLY A 169 18.88 -7.80 1.12
CA GLY A 169 19.84 -7.72 2.23
C GLY A 169 20.04 -6.30 2.74
N TYR A 170 20.10 -5.34 1.81
CA TYR A 170 20.17 -3.92 2.13
C TYR A 170 18.95 -3.44 2.91
N MET A 171 17.73 -3.69 2.43
CA MET A 171 16.51 -3.26 3.14
C MET A 171 16.36 -3.91 4.53
N ILE A 172 16.78 -5.17 4.68
CA ILE A 172 16.85 -5.85 5.99
C ILE A 172 17.78 -5.10 6.94
N ASP A 173 18.98 -4.77 6.48
CA ASP A 173 19.98 -4.10 7.33
C ASP A 173 19.53 -2.69 7.71
N GLU A 174 19.04 -1.93 6.73
CA GLU A 174 18.54 -0.59 6.92
C GLU A 174 17.37 -0.57 7.90
N TYR A 175 16.37 -1.45 7.73
CA TYR A 175 15.21 -1.50 8.63
C TYR A 175 15.59 -1.96 10.05
N HIS A 176 16.41 -3.00 10.20
CA HIS A 176 16.67 -3.59 11.52
C HIS A 176 17.84 -2.97 12.29
N ARG A 177 18.75 -2.25 11.61
CA ARG A 177 20.00 -1.76 12.25
C ARG A 177 20.24 -0.27 12.10
N VAL A 178 19.76 0.37 11.04
CA VAL A 178 20.11 1.77 10.73
C VAL A 178 18.96 2.71 11.06
N LEU A 179 17.78 2.46 10.48
CA LEU A 179 16.66 3.41 10.48
C LEU A 179 15.81 3.36 11.76
N ASN A 180 15.86 2.26 12.51
CA ASN A 180 15.06 2.06 13.71
C ASN A 180 15.93 2.08 14.99
N PRO A 181 16.19 3.26 15.57
CA PRO A 181 16.99 3.36 16.77
C PRO A 181 16.25 2.71 17.97
N PRO A 182 17.00 2.16 18.94
CA PRO A 182 16.39 1.72 20.20
C PRO A 182 15.71 2.88 20.92
N PHE A 183 14.45 2.67 21.30
CA PHE A 183 13.62 3.62 22.02
C PHE A 183 14.09 3.80 23.48
N PHE A 184 14.53 2.70 24.12
CA PHE A 184 15.03 2.72 25.50
C PHE A 184 16.54 2.48 25.55
N LYS A 185 17.26 3.36 26.26
CA LYS A 185 18.71 3.25 26.46
C LYS A 185 19.10 1.86 27.01
N GLY A 186 20.03 1.19 26.33
CA GLY A 186 20.53 -0.13 26.72
C GLY A 186 19.56 -1.29 26.45
N LYS A 187 18.45 -1.05 25.74
CA LYS A 187 17.51 -2.08 25.29
C LYS A 187 17.53 -2.20 23.76
N LYS A 188 16.78 -3.18 23.23
CA LYS A 188 16.62 -3.44 21.79
C LYS A 188 15.18 -3.26 21.30
N TRP A 189 14.36 -2.53 22.07
CA TRP A 189 13.02 -2.15 21.64
C TRP A 189 13.13 -0.93 20.73
N SER A 190 12.55 -0.98 19.53
CA SER A 190 12.45 0.15 18.60
C SER A 190 10.99 0.42 18.24
N SER A 191 10.74 1.58 17.64
CA SER A 191 9.50 1.81 16.90
C SER A 191 9.45 0.84 15.71
N LEU A 192 8.24 0.44 15.32
CA LEU A 192 8.01 -0.22 14.02
C LEU A 192 8.29 0.73 12.86
N MET A 193 8.09 2.04 13.12
CA MET A 193 8.17 3.10 12.14
C MET A 193 9.46 3.89 12.27
N PRO A 194 10.24 4.04 11.18
CA PRO A 194 11.40 4.91 11.20
C PRO A 194 10.96 6.36 11.37
N PRO A 195 11.83 7.23 11.90
CA PRO A 195 11.58 8.67 11.95
C PRO A 195 11.19 9.21 10.57
N GLY A 196 10.23 10.12 10.52
CA GLY A 196 9.73 10.69 9.27
C GLY A 196 8.37 10.13 8.82
N ALA A 197 8.06 8.88 9.15
CA ALA A 197 6.83 8.23 8.72
C ALA A 197 5.58 8.97 9.24
N ASN A 198 5.53 9.27 10.53
CA ASN A 198 4.37 9.96 11.11
C ASN A 198 4.38 11.47 10.80
N GLU A 199 5.56 12.08 10.76
CA GLU A 199 5.75 13.52 10.51
C GLU A 199 5.29 13.95 9.11
N THR A 200 5.30 13.01 8.16
CA THR A 200 4.91 13.25 6.76
C THR A 200 3.58 12.62 6.39
N ASP A 201 2.79 12.17 7.38
CA ASP A 201 1.57 11.39 7.16
C ASP A 201 1.81 10.21 6.18
N TRP A 202 2.94 9.53 6.37
CA TRP A 202 3.39 8.35 5.60
C TRP A 202 3.66 8.61 4.12
N SER A 203 3.73 9.88 3.70
CA SER A 203 4.09 10.24 2.33
C SER A 203 5.60 10.13 2.07
N TYR A 204 6.44 10.34 3.09
CA TYR A 204 7.90 10.51 2.98
C TYR A 204 8.32 11.72 2.14
N GLU A 205 7.39 12.62 1.87
CA GLU A 205 7.64 13.89 1.18
C GLU A 205 8.01 14.95 2.22
N PHE A 206 9.28 15.35 2.26
CA PHE A 206 9.77 16.45 3.10
C PHE A 206 9.95 17.72 2.25
N PRO A 207 10.04 18.91 2.89
CA PRO A 207 10.28 20.15 2.16
C PRO A 207 11.55 20.17 1.29
N THR A 208 12.56 19.35 1.62
CA THR A 208 13.87 19.36 0.96
C THR A 208 14.18 18.09 0.18
N HIS A 209 13.44 17.00 0.37
CA HIS A 209 13.72 15.71 -0.26
C HIS A 209 12.53 14.77 -0.16
N PHE A 210 12.56 13.71 -0.96
CA PHE A 210 11.68 12.56 -0.83
C PHE A 210 12.50 11.39 -0.32
N ASP A 211 12.16 10.88 0.87
CA ASP A 211 12.92 9.80 1.51
C ASP A 211 12.45 8.42 1.00
N TYR A 212 12.76 8.15 -0.26
CA TYR A 212 12.49 6.84 -0.88
C TYR A 212 13.22 5.69 -0.17
N HIS A 213 14.30 6.02 0.54
CA HIS A 213 15.15 5.05 1.20
C HIS A 213 14.48 4.51 2.47
N ALA A 214 14.11 5.39 3.42
CA ALA A 214 13.38 4.98 4.61
C ALA A 214 12.04 4.33 4.27
N ARG A 215 11.37 4.86 3.24
CA ARG A 215 10.13 4.29 2.70
C ARG A 215 10.31 2.85 2.20
N GLY A 216 11.32 2.61 1.37
CA GLY A 216 11.59 1.27 0.81
C GLY A 216 11.93 0.25 1.90
N ALA A 217 12.81 0.62 2.83
CA ALA A 217 13.18 -0.24 3.94
C ALA A 217 12.01 -0.54 4.89
N LEU A 218 11.12 0.44 5.12
CA LEU A 218 9.91 0.20 5.89
C LEU A 218 9.01 -0.83 5.22
N TYR A 219 8.64 -0.59 3.95
CA TYR A 219 7.65 -1.41 3.26
C TYR A 219 8.18 -2.79 2.84
N TYR A 220 9.48 -3.05 3.05
CA TYR A 220 10.01 -4.40 3.10
C TYR A 220 9.47 -5.18 4.32
N ALA A 221 9.44 -4.55 5.50
CA ALA A 221 9.13 -5.21 6.76
C ALA A 221 7.65 -5.18 7.12
N ILE A 222 6.91 -4.18 6.63
CA ILE A 222 5.47 -4.05 6.86
C ILE A 222 4.73 -3.83 5.54
N ILE A 223 3.55 -4.41 5.47
CA ILE A 223 2.54 -4.05 4.47
C ILE A 223 1.42 -3.39 5.28
N SER A 224 1.13 -2.13 4.96
CA SER A 224 0.00 -1.42 5.55
C SER A 224 -1.31 -1.99 5.05
#